data_AF-A0A7Y7ZZ43-F1
#
_entry.id   AF-A0A7Y7ZZ43-F1
#
_cell.length_a   1.000
_cell.length_b   1.000
_cell.length_c   1.000
_cell.angle_alpha   90.00
_cell.angle_beta   90.00
_cell.angle_gamma   90.00
#
_symmetry.space_group_name_H-M   'P 1'
#
loop_
_entity.id
_entity.type
_entity.pdbx_description
1 polymer ?
#
loop_
_entity_poly.entity_id
_entity_poly.type
_entity_poly.pdbx_seq_one_letter_code
_entity_poly.pdbx_strand_id
1 'polypeptide(L)'
;MLQEQQPQLHSLYLYEPGSYAPLACVDNDPELPEQEAEHYYFHTDQIGTPQEMTNAEGQMVWRAYYKAWGGLEALSPNQVEQNLRFQGQYHDRESGLYYNTFRYYDPAVGRFTTQDPIGLMGGENLYRYAPNAPGWIDPIGWCSAKLGKNMGAAKGDGTGNHHLISEEVMKNFNGQVISTTACISSACSRARHPHHDWPVGRPARCPGGRCARAPTSR
;
A
#
# COMPACT_ATOMS: atom_id res chain seq x y z
N MET A 1 -14.61 0.65 0.97
CA MET A 1 -15.37 1.88 0.70
C MET A 1 -14.70 3.01 1.48
N LEU A 2 -14.22 4.04 0.78
CA LEU A 2 -13.60 5.25 1.36
C LEU A 2 -14.56 6.41 1.09
N GLN A 3 -14.76 7.27 2.08
CA GLN A 3 -15.59 8.47 1.92
C GLN A 3 -14.76 9.71 2.23
N GLU A 4 -14.85 10.70 1.36
CA GLU A 4 -14.34 12.04 1.56
C GLU A 4 -15.52 12.98 1.82
N GLN A 5 -15.38 13.87 2.79
CA GLN A 5 -16.41 14.84 3.16
C GLN A 5 -15.81 16.23 3.14
N GLN A 6 -16.22 17.03 2.15
CA GLN A 6 -16.01 18.46 2.08
C GLN A 6 -17.37 19.16 2.26
N PRO A 7 -17.40 20.45 2.65
CA PRO A 7 -18.66 21.15 2.91
C PRO A 7 -19.68 21.10 1.76
N GLN A 8 -19.20 21.06 0.52
CA GLN A 8 -20.01 21.11 -0.71
C GLN A 8 -19.88 19.85 -1.58
N LEU A 9 -19.17 18.83 -1.08
CA LEU A 9 -18.90 17.62 -1.85
C LEU A 9 -18.65 16.44 -0.91
N HIS A 10 -19.50 15.42 -0.99
CA HIS A 10 -19.23 14.12 -0.43
C HIS A 10 -18.91 13.14 -1.55
N SER A 11 -17.72 12.57 -1.52
CA SER A 11 -17.25 11.61 -2.52
C SER A 11 -17.13 10.22 -1.92
N LEU A 12 -17.81 9.25 -2.52
CA LEU A 12 -17.79 7.85 -2.12
C LEU A 12 -17.01 7.02 -3.14
N TYR A 13 -15.87 6.49 -2.74
CA TYR A 13 -15.04 5.64 -3.58
C TYR A 13 -15.39 4.15 -3.40
N LEU A 14 -15.78 3.53 -4.50
CA LEU A 14 -16.04 2.11 -4.65
C LEU A 14 -14.79 1.43 -5.23
N TYR A 15 -14.45 0.26 -4.68
CA TYR A 15 -13.25 -0.49 -5.05
C TYR A 15 -13.64 -1.86 -5.58
N GLU A 16 -12.79 -2.44 -6.40
CA GLU A 16 -12.92 -3.83 -6.81
C GLU A 16 -12.88 -4.77 -5.58
N PRO A 17 -13.68 -5.85 -5.54
CA PRO A 17 -13.70 -6.78 -4.43
C PRO A 17 -12.31 -7.38 -4.13
N GLY A 18 -11.79 -7.15 -2.93
CA GLY A 18 -10.51 -7.70 -2.48
C GLY A 18 -9.26 -6.99 -3.05
N SER A 19 -9.43 -5.80 -3.64
CA SER A 19 -8.37 -4.99 -4.23
C SER A 19 -8.43 -3.55 -3.73
N TYR A 20 -7.35 -2.79 -3.95
CA TYR A 20 -7.32 -1.33 -3.75
C TYR A 20 -7.46 -0.56 -5.07
N ALA A 21 -7.71 -1.26 -6.18
CA ALA A 21 -8.06 -0.65 -7.45
C ALA A 21 -9.45 0.00 -7.34
N PRO A 22 -9.57 1.31 -7.57
CA PRO A 22 -10.87 1.98 -7.55
C PRO A 22 -11.67 1.63 -8.80
N LEU A 23 -12.98 1.46 -8.62
CA LEU A 23 -13.92 1.07 -9.65
C LEU A 23 -14.80 2.25 -10.06
N ALA A 24 -15.39 2.93 -9.08
CA ALA A 24 -16.26 4.07 -9.33
C ALA A 24 -16.20 5.08 -8.17
N CYS A 25 -16.59 6.31 -8.47
CA CYS A 25 -16.81 7.36 -7.49
C CYS A 25 -18.26 7.85 -7.61
N VAL A 26 -18.90 8.09 -6.47
CA VAL A 26 -20.22 8.70 -6.40
C VAL A 26 -20.08 10.00 -5.62
N ASP A 27 -20.37 11.10 -6.30
CA ASP A 27 -20.29 12.44 -5.74
C ASP A 27 -21.69 12.97 -5.46
N ASN A 28 -21.89 13.52 -4.26
CA ASN A 28 -23.14 14.15 -3.88
C ASN A 28 -22.86 15.50 -3.20
N ASP A 29 -23.69 16.51 -3.48
CA ASP A 29 -23.63 17.79 -2.80
C ASP A 29 -24.59 17.76 -1.58
N PRO A 30 -24.07 17.81 -0.34
CA PRO A 30 -24.91 17.80 0.85
C PRO A 30 -25.75 19.08 1.02
N GLU A 31 -25.40 20.20 0.37
CA GLU A 31 -26.21 21.43 0.37
C GLU A 31 -27.42 21.32 -0.58
N LEU A 32 -27.37 20.42 -1.56
CA LEU A 32 -28.40 20.19 -2.58
C LEU A 32 -28.86 18.72 -2.60
N PRO A 33 -29.52 18.21 -1.53
CA PRO A 33 -29.86 16.79 -1.38
C PRO A 33 -30.88 16.27 -2.41
N GLU A 34 -31.60 17.17 -3.09
CA GLU A 34 -32.57 16.85 -4.14
C GLU A 34 -31.89 16.64 -5.51
N GLN A 35 -30.61 17.03 -5.66
CA GLN A 35 -29.85 16.80 -6.88
C GLN A 35 -29.41 15.33 -6.96
N GLU A 36 -29.54 14.73 -8.14
CA GLU A 36 -29.05 13.37 -8.35
C GLU A 36 -27.53 13.31 -8.17
N ALA A 37 -27.05 12.20 -7.61
CA ALA A 37 -25.62 11.99 -7.41
C ALA A 37 -24.92 11.80 -8.75
N GLU A 38 -23.75 12.41 -8.89
CA GLU A 38 -22.90 12.26 -10.07
C GLU A 38 -22.11 10.96 -9.96
N HIS A 39 -22.01 10.22 -11.07
CA HIS A 39 -21.36 8.92 -11.12
C HIS A 39 -20.16 8.95 -12.07
N TYR A 40 -19.02 8.51 -11.55
CA TYR A 40 -17.77 8.45 -12.29
C TYR A 40 -17.17 7.04 -12.25
N TYR A 41 -16.61 6.61 -13.38
CA TYR A 41 -16.01 5.29 -13.55
C TYR A 41 -14.51 5.41 -13.80
N PHE A 42 -13.71 4.65 -13.03
CA PHE A 42 -12.26 4.65 -13.16
C PHE A 42 -11.78 3.68 -14.23
N HIS A 43 -10.82 4.15 -15.03
CA HIS A 43 -10.01 3.29 -15.91
C HIS A 43 -8.60 3.27 -15.36
N THR A 44 -8.17 2.08 -14.92
CA THR A 44 -6.91 1.89 -14.23
C THR A 44 -5.88 1.15 -15.09
N ASP A 45 -4.60 1.33 -14.77
CA ASP A 45 -3.52 0.56 -15.38
C ASP A 45 -3.38 -0.85 -14.79
N GLN A 46 -2.37 -1.62 -15.23
CA GLN A 46 -2.18 -2.98 -14.74
C GLN A 46 -1.92 -3.05 -13.23
N ILE A 47 -1.42 -1.99 -12.60
CA ILE A 47 -1.20 -1.91 -11.15
C ILE A 47 -2.33 -1.19 -10.42
N GLY A 48 -3.49 -0.98 -11.04
CA GLY A 48 -4.66 -0.35 -10.42
C GLY A 48 -4.54 1.15 -10.20
N THR A 49 -3.61 1.82 -10.88
CA THR A 49 -3.47 3.29 -10.85
C THR A 49 -4.57 3.92 -11.72
N PRO A 50 -5.39 4.85 -11.20
CA PRO A 50 -6.36 5.58 -12.03
C PRO A 50 -5.64 6.42 -13.09
N GLN A 51 -5.87 6.11 -14.36
CA GLN A 51 -5.35 6.89 -15.49
C GLN A 51 -6.43 7.76 -16.12
N GLU A 52 -7.67 7.31 -16.15
CA GLU A 52 -8.78 8.04 -16.74
C GLU A 52 -10.05 7.88 -15.91
N MET A 53 -10.97 8.83 -16.06
CA MET A 53 -12.30 8.78 -15.44
C MET A 53 -13.35 9.26 -16.43
N THR A 54 -14.47 8.53 -16.50
CA THR A 54 -15.60 8.84 -17.37
C THR A 54 -16.88 9.06 -16.57
N ASN A 55 -17.75 9.96 -17.03
CA ASN A 55 -19.09 10.14 -16.47
C ASN A 55 -20.07 9.04 -16.94
N ALA A 56 -21.33 9.13 -16.52
CA ALA A 56 -22.41 8.21 -16.89
C ALA A 56 -22.67 8.15 -18.41
N GLU A 57 -22.40 9.25 -19.13
CA GLU A 57 -22.54 9.35 -20.58
C GLU A 57 -21.31 8.80 -21.34
N GLY A 58 -20.28 8.33 -20.64
CA GLY A 58 -19.05 7.80 -21.22
C GLY A 58 -18.08 8.88 -21.72
N GLN A 59 -18.30 10.14 -21.38
CA GLN A 59 -17.39 11.24 -21.68
C GLN A 59 -16.21 11.24 -20.70
N MET A 60 -15.01 11.43 -21.23
CA MET A 60 -13.81 11.54 -20.41
C MET A 60 -13.77 12.89 -19.69
N VAL A 61 -13.89 12.86 -18.37
CA VAL A 61 -13.93 14.05 -17.51
C VAL A 61 -12.58 14.31 -16.84
N TRP A 62 -11.77 13.26 -16.64
CA TRP A 62 -10.46 13.35 -16.04
C TRP A 62 -9.48 12.37 -16.68
N ARG A 63 -8.22 12.78 -16.84
CA ARG A 63 -7.13 11.90 -17.28
C ARG A 63 -5.78 12.39 -16.77
N ALA A 64 -4.99 11.44 -16.28
CA ALA A 64 -3.65 11.67 -15.78
C ALA A 64 -2.59 10.90 -16.58
N TYR A 65 -1.44 11.54 -16.73
CA TYR A 65 -0.21 10.94 -17.24
C TYR A 65 0.80 10.90 -16.10
N TYR A 66 1.32 9.71 -15.81
CA TYR A 66 2.26 9.50 -14.72
C TYR A 66 3.65 9.12 -15.23
N LYS A 67 4.65 9.58 -14.49
CA LYS A 67 6.01 9.04 -14.52
C LYS A 67 6.03 7.67 -13.85
N ALA A 68 7.10 6.92 -14.08
CA ALA A 68 7.27 5.56 -13.55
C ALA A 68 7.03 5.41 -12.04
N TRP A 69 7.31 6.44 -11.23
CA TRP A 69 7.15 6.43 -9.77
C TRP A 69 5.93 7.21 -9.26
N GLY A 70 4.90 7.40 -10.10
CA GLY A 70 3.64 8.03 -9.69
C GLY A 70 3.68 9.56 -9.65
N GLY A 71 4.81 10.17 -10.03
CA GLY A 71 4.91 11.60 -10.31
C GLY A 71 3.96 12.00 -11.42
N LEU A 72 3.08 12.94 -11.16
CA LEU A 72 2.13 13.45 -12.14
C LEU A 72 2.87 14.30 -13.18
N GLU A 73 2.72 13.95 -14.46
CA GLU A 73 3.36 14.65 -15.58
C GLU A 73 2.39 15.62 -16.25
N ALA A 74 1.15 15.20 -16.47
CA ALA A 74 0.10 16.04 -17.05
C ALA A 74 -1.29 15.58 -16.61
N LEU A 75 -2.24 16.53 -16.62
CA LEU A 75 -3.67 16.29 -16.42
C LEU A 75 -4.44 16.93 -17.58
N SER A 76 -5.17 16.13 -18.36
CA SER A 76 -6.04 16.65 -19.43
C SER A 76 -6.94 15.55 -20.01
N PRO A 77 -8.29 15.67 -19.91
CA PRO A 77 -9.03 16.74 -19.25
C PRO A 77 -8.91 16.68 -17.72
N ASN A 78 -9.24 17.77 -17.04
CA ASN A 78 -9.25 17.86 -15.57
C ASN A 78 -10.51 18.63 -15.13
N GLN A 79 -11.68 18.10 -15.48
CA GLN A 79 -12.98 18.73 -15.20
C GLN A 79 -13.46 18.45 -13.78
N VAL A 80 -13.01 17.33 -13.21
CA VAL A 80 -13.39 16.85 -11.89
C VAL A 80 -12.15 16.60 -11.06
N GLU A 81 -12.31 16.79 -9.76
CA GLU A 81 -11.26 16.58 -8.77
C GLU A 81 -11.08 15.10 -8.48
N GLN A 82 -9.87 14.58 -8.72
CA GLN A 82 -9.51 13.23 -8.29
C GLN A 82 -8.15 13.23 -7.59
N ASN A 83 -8.16 12.83 -6.32
CA ASN A 83 -7.04 12.73 -5.40
C ASN A 83 -6.46 11.30 -5.26
N LEU A 84 -7.09 10.22 -5.72
CA LEU A 84 -6.48 8.87 -5.71
C LEU A 84 -5.26 8.80 -6.65
N ARG A 85 -4.24 8.06 -6.21
CA ARG A 85 -2.97 7.84 -6.95
C ARG A 85 -2.71 6.35 -7.11
N PHE A 86 -1.49 5.86 -6.86
CA PHE A 86 -1.26 4.41 -6.80
C PHE A 86 -2.20 3.74 -5.78
N GLN A 87 -2.39 2.43 -5.88
CA GLN A 87 -3.26 1.69 -4.97
C GLN A 87 -2.95 2.03 -3.50
N GLY A 88 -3.97 2.47 -2.76
CA GLY A 88 -3.88 2.88 -1.36
C GLY A 88 -3.29 4.28 -1.11
N GLN A 89 -2.99 5.05 -2.15
CA GLN A 89 -2.47 6.41 -2.04
C GLN A 89 -3.54 7.47 -2.26
N TYR A 90 -3.53 8.47 -1.38
CA TYR A 90 -4.36 9.66 -1.46
C TYR A 90 -3.49 10.91 -1.58
N HIS A 91 -3.76 11.76 -2.56
CA HIS A 91 -3.03 13.00 -2.75
C HIS A 91 -3.45 14.04 -1.72
N ASP A 92 -2.51 14.40 -0.86
CA ASP A 92 -2.66 15.55 0.03
C ASP A 92 -2.22 16.82 -0.70
N ARG A 93 -3.18 17.70 -0.94
CA ARG A 93 -2.99 18.93 -1.72
C ARG A 93 -2.16 19.98 -1.03
N GLU A 94 -2.19 20.01 0.31
CA GLU A 94 -1.48 21.02 1.08
C GLU A 94 0.03 20.77 1.03
N SER A 95 0.44 19.50 1.12
CA SER A 95 1.85 19.11 1.08
C SER A 95 2.35 18.74 -0.32
N GLY A 96 1.45 18.36 -1.24
CA GLY A 96 1.79 17.75 -2.52
C GLY A 96 2.34 16.32 -2.40
N LEU A 97 2.29 15.73 -1.20
CA LEU A 97 2.70 14.36 -0.93
C LEU A 97 1.51 13.42 -1.08
N TYR A 98 1.80 12.13 -1.26
CA TYR A 98 0.77 11.10 -1.31
C TYR A 98 0.73 10.37 0.03
N TYR A 99 -0.40 10.44 0.71
CA TYR A 99 -0.64 9.72 1.95
C TYR A 99 -0.93 8.25 1.66
N ASN A 100 -0.07 7.38 2.18
CA ASN A 100 -0.37 5.98 2.45
C ASN A 100 -0.71 5.88 3.94
N THR A 101 -1.65 5.01 4.32
CA THR A 101 -2.18 4.84 5.70
C THR A 101 -1.21 5.12 6.86
N PHE A 102 0.06 4.74 6.75
CA PHE A 102 1.07 4.99 7.79
C PHE A 102 2.20 5.96 7.42
N ARG A 103 2.34 6.36 6.15
CA ARG A 103 3.50 7.13 5.65
C ARG A 103 3.13 8.07 4.52
N TYR A 104 3.83 9.21 4.45
CA TYR A 104 3.77 10.09 3.29
C TYR A 104 4.82 9.69 2.25
N TYR A 105 4.39 9.60 1.00
CA TYR A 105 5.20 9.28 -0.16
C TYR A 105 5.45 10.55 -0.98
N ASP A 106 6.71 10.78 -1.34
CA ASP A 106 7.13 11.84 -2.24
C ASP A 106 7.20 11.28 -3.68
N PRO A 107 6.29 11.71 -4.58
CA PRO A 107 6.25 11.23 -5.95
C PRO A 107 7.31 11.85 -6.86
N ALA A 108 7.94 12.96 -6.48
CA ALA A 108 9.04 13.55 -7.24
C ALA A 108 10.33 12.72 -7.10
N VAL A 109 10.56 12.17 -5.91
CA VAL A 109 11.75 11.35 -5.61
C VAL A 109 11.47 9.85 -5.68
N GLY A 110 10.22 9.43 -5.49
CA GLY A 110 9.78 8.05 -5.54
C GLY A 110 10.04 7.26 -4.25
N ARG A 111 9.87 7.88 -3.08
CA ARG A 111 10.17 7.27 -1.77
C ARG A 111 9.29 7.82 -0.64
N PHE A 112 9.24 7.11 0.47
CA PHE A 112 8.63 7.63 1.70
C PHE A 112 9.48 8.74 2.31
N THR A 113 8.82 9.72 2.95
CA THR A 113 9.49 10.82 3.66
C THR A 113 9.88 10.43 5.09
N THR A 114 9.20 9.45 5.67
CA THR A 114 9.45 8.92 7.02
C THR A 114 10.02 7.50 6.97
N GLN A 115 10.75 7.12 8.03
CA GLN A 115 11.27 5.75 8.18
C GLN A 115 10.13 4.76 8.40
N ASP A 116 10.31 3.53 7.91
CA ASP A 116 9.39 2.44 8.16
C ASP A 116 9.21 2.17 9.67
N PRO A 117 7.98 2.25 10.21
CA PRO A 117 7.72 1.93 11.61
C PRO A 117 8.09 0.49 12.00
N ILE A 118 8.09 -0.44 11.03
CA ILE A 118 8.50 -1.84 11.27
C ILE A 118 10.03 -2.00 11.32
N GLY A 119 10.78 -0.94 10.99
CA GLY A 119 12.23 -0.92 10.95
C GLY A 119 12.79 -1.90 9.92
N LEU A 120 13.94 -2.49 10.24
CA LEU A 120 14.69 -3.37 9.34
C LEU A 120 13.92 -4.65 8.93
N MET A 121 12.81 -4.97 9.60
CA MET A 121 11.96 -6.10 9.21
C MET A 121 11.19 -5.85 7.90
N GLY A 122 11.02 -4.58 7.49
CA GLY A 122 10.45 -4.19 6.20
C GLY A 122 11.48 -4.20 5.07
N GLY A 123 12.74 -4.44 5.42
CA GLY A 123 13.90 -4.46 4.53
C GLY A 123 14.96 -3.45 4.94
N GLU A 124 16.10 -3.50 4.25
CA GLU A 124 17.27 -2.68 4.56
C GLU A 124 17.06 -1.19 4.24
N ASN A 125 16.16 -0.87 3.30
CA ASN A 125 15.84 0.50 2.93
C ASN A 125 14.50 0.93 3.53
N LEU A 126 14.57 1.67 4.64
CA LEU A 126 13.42 2.12 5.43
C LEU A 126 12.53 3.16 4.73
N TYR A 127 13.00 3.72 3.62
CA TYR A 127 12.28 4.76 2.86
C TYR A 127 11.73 4.23 1.53
N ARG A 128 11.95 2.95 1.21
CA ARG A 128 11.56 2.38 -0.08
C ARG A 128 10.04 2.18 -0.16
N TYR A 129 9.44 2.64 -1.25
CA TYR A 129 8.05 2.32 -1.59
C TYR A 129 7.88 0.87 -2.06
N ALA A 130 8.54 0.52 -3.17
CA ALA A 130 8.46 -0.83 -3.73
C ALA A 130 9.77 -1.23 -4.44
N PRO A 131 10.05 -2.53 -4.63
CA PRO A 131 11.20 -3.01 -5.39
C PRO A 131 11.23 -2.50 -6.84
N ASN A 132 10.05 -2.39 -7.46
CA ASN A 132 9.85 -1.72 -8.74
C ASN A 132 8.40 -1.21 -8.81
N ALA A 133 8.20 -0.02 -9.35
CA ALA A 133 6.86 0.55 -9.49
C ALA A 133 5.90 -0.22 -10.42
N PRO A 134 6.29 -0.72 -11.61
CA PRO A 134 5.33 -1.31 -12.54
C PRO A 134 4.83 -2.71 -12.17
N GLY A 135 5.39 -3.36 -11.13
CA GLY A 135 5.03 -4.72 -10.74
C GLY A 135 4.76 -4.92 -9.25
N TRP A 136 5.01 -3.90 -8.41
CA TRP A 136 4.82 -3.96 -6.97
C TRP A 136 4.19 -2.67 -6.45
N ILE A 137 3.38 -2.82 -5.41
CA ILE A 137 2.66 -1.74 -4.74
C ILE A 137 2.80 -1.89 -3.23
N ASP A 138 2.76 -0.79 -2.48
CA ASP A 138 2.66 -0.79 -1.01
C ASP A 138 1.41 0.00 -0.59
N PRO A 139 0.21 -0.61 -0.58
CA PRO A 139 -1.03 0.12 -0.33
C PRO A 139 -1.13 0.67 1.10
N ILE A 140 -0.58 -0.06 2.06
CA ILE A 140 -0.65 0.32 3.48
C ILE A 140 0.53 1.19 3.91
N GLY A 141 1.66 1.12 3.21
CA GLY A 141 2.87 1.83 3.60
C GLY A 141 3.66 1.10 4.69
N TRP A 142 3.69 -0.24 4.68
CA TRP A 142 4.50 -1.07 5.61
C TRP A 142 5.41 -2.05 4.87
N CYS A 143 4.91 -2.69 3.81
CA CYS A 143 5.75 -3.48 2.92
C CYS A 143 5.08 -3.67 1.57
N SER A 144 5.90 -3.62 0.52
CA SER A 144 5.44 -3.82 -0.85
C SER A 144 5.00 -5.26 -1.13
N ALA A 145 3.93 -5.42 -1.89
CA ALA A 145 3.44 -6.70 -2.40
C ALA A 145 3.44 -6.74 -3.93
N LYS A 146 3.60 -7.94 -4.50
CA LYS A 146 3.60 -8.16 -5.95
C LYS A 146 2.17 -8.07 -6.46
N LEU A 147 1.98 -7.40 -7.60
CA LEU A 147 0.69 -7.20 -8.26
C LEU A 147 -0.16 -8.49 -8.36
N GLY A 148 0.45 -9.63 -8.76
CA GLY A 148 -0.27 -10.91 -8.90
C GLY A 148 -0.67 -11.62 -7.61
N LYS A 149 -0.25 -11.15 -6.42
CA LYS A 149 -0.77 -11.65 -5.12
C LYS A 149 -1.94 -10.82 -4.60
N ASN A 150 -2.14 -9.61 -5.16
CA ASN A 150 -3.23 -8.70 -4.80
C ASN A 150 -4.38 -8.74 -5.81
N MET A 151 -4.19 -9.39 -6.97
CA MET A 151 -5.26 -9.74 -7.91
C MET A 151 -5.87 -11.09 -7.50
N GLY A 152 -6.66 -11.09 -6.42
CA GLY A 152 -7.59 -12.17 -6.03
C GLY A 152 -7.04 -13.61 -6.00
N ALA A 153 -6.45 -14.03 -4.87
CA ALA A 153 -6.62 -15.37 -4.31
C ALA A 153 -5.92 -15.53 -2.94
N ALA A 154 -6.64 -15.29 -1.85
CA ALA A 154 -6.57 -16.23 -0.74
C ALA A 154 -7.63 -17.30 -1.01
N LYS A 155 -7.22 -18.56 -1.10
CA LYS A 155 -8.17 -19.67 -1.23
C LYS A 155 -8.79 -19.90 0.16
N GLY A 156 -9.93 -19.29 0.44
CA GLY A 156 -10.89 -19.79 1.44
C GLY A 156 -11.15 -18.99 2.73
N ASP A 157 -11.17 -17.66 2.75
CA ASP A 157 -11.50 -16.88 3.98
C ASP A 157 -12.65 -15.87 3.85
N GLY A 158 -13.26 -15.70 2.68
CA GLY A 158 -14.63 -15.20 2.54
C GLY A 158 -14.93 -13.83 3.16
N THR A 159 -13.96 -12.94 3.39
CA THR A 159 -14.20 -11.57 3.86
C THR A 159 -13.18 -10.59 3.28
N GLY A 160 -13.67 -9.54 2.63
CA GLY A 160 -12.84 -8.46 2.08
C GLY A 160 -12.39 -7.50 3.18
N ASN A 161 -11.13 -7.08 3.14
CA ASN A 161 -10.53 -6.15 4.09
C ASN A 161 -11.03 -4.72 3.88
N HIS A 162 -12.28 -4.41 4.25
CA HIS A 162 -12.73 -3.01 4.35
C HIS A 162 -13.74 -2.80 5.49
N HIS A 163 -13.26 -2.38 6.65
CA HIS A 163 -13.72 -1.11 7.26
C HIS A 163 -12.71 -0.65 8.29
N LEU A 164 -12.45 0.65 8.29
CA LEU A 164 -11.34 1.36 8.93
C LEU A 164 -11.26 1.03 10.44
N ILE A 165 -10.45 0.01 10.78
CA ILE A 165 -10.03 -0.50 12.11
C ILE A 165 -11.15 -0.59 13.17
N SER A 166 -11.62 -1.82 13.48
CA SER A 166 -12.45 -2.10 14.66
C SER A 166 -11.62 -2.41 15.93
N GLU A 167 -12.09 -1.92 17.08
CA GLU A 167 -11.44 -1.94 18.41
C GLU A 167 -10.98 -3.32 18.93
N GLU A 168 -11.46 -4.43 18.38
CA GLU A 168 -11.14 -5.78 18.88
C GLU A 168 -9.76 -6.29 18.44
N VAL A 169 -9.18 -5.76 17.35
CA VAL A 169 -7.79 -6.08 16.96
C VAL A 169 -6.78 -5.39 17.89
N MET A 170 -7.09 -4.20 18.45
CA MET A 170 -6.25 -3.59 19.49
C MET A 170 -6.26 -4.40 20.80
N LYS A 171 -7.35 -5.11 21.13
CA LYS A 171 -7.43 -5.88 22.38
C LYS A 171 -6.60 -7.18 22.36
N ASN A 172 -6.19 -7.66 21.19
CA ASN A 172 -5.29 -8.82 21.05
C ASN A 172 -3.80 -8.42 20.90
N PHE A 173 -3.44 -7.14 21.01
CA PHE A 173 -2.05 -6.65 21.02
C PHE A 173 -1.25 -6.98 22.31
N ASN A 174 -1.73 -7.92 23.13
CA ASN A 174 -0.99 -8.40 24.32
C ASN A 174 -0.47 -9.84 24.21
N GLY A 175 -0.50 -10.47 23.03
CA GLY A 175 0.27 -11.70 22.85
C GLY A 175 -0.12 -12.55 21.65
N GLN A 176 0.31 -12.19 20.45
CA GLN A 176 0.88 -13.13 19.47
C GLN A 176 1.25 -12.40 18.18
N VAL A 177 2.56 -12.41 17.93
CA VAL A 177 3.28 -12.16 16.67
C VAL A 177 2.38 -12.23 15.44
N ILE A 178 2.16 -11.05 14.84
CA ILE A 178 1.48 -10.82 13.56
C ILE A 178 2.12 -11.75 12.51
N SER A 179 1.28 -12.46 11.75
CA SER A 179 1.67 -13.30 10.62
C SER A 179 2.35 -12.47 9.52
N THR A 180 3.66 -12.34 9.69
CA THR A 180 4.67 -11.71 8.83
C THR A 180 5.01 -12.53 7.59
N THR A 181 4.14 -13.46 7.16
CA THR A 181 4.52 -14.50 6.19
C THR A 181 4.71 -13.96 4.76
N ALA A 182 4.19 -12.78 4.43
CA ALA A 182 4.50 -12.14 3.15
C ALA A 182 5.87 -11.43 3.14
N CYS A 183 6.29 -10.83 4.27
CA CYS A 183 7.46 -9.96 4.33
C CYS A 183 8.75 -10.67 4.83
N ILE A 184 8.64 -11.88 5.43
CA ILE A 184 9.81 -12.70 5.83
C ILE A 184 10.51 -13.40 4.64
N SER A 185 9.82 -13.64 3.52
CA SER A 185 10.34 -14.57 2.49
C SER A 185 11.38 -13.98 1.52
N SER A 186 11.61 -12.66 1.50
CA SER A 186 12.50 -12.05 0.49
C SER A 186 13.97 -11.90 0.92
N ALA A 187 14.30 -12.10 2.19
CA ALA A 187 15.69 -11.94 2.68
C ALA A 187 16.50 -13.25 2.77
N CYS A 188 15.89 -14.43 2.59
CA CYS A 188 16.58 -15.71 2.82
C CYS A 188 16.50 -16.64 1.60
N SER A 189 17.18 -16.30 0.50
CA SER A 189 17.32 -17.23 -0.65
C SER A 189 18.72 -17.28 -1.29
N ARG A 190 19.75 -16.67 -0.71
CA ARG A 190 21.14 -16.87 -1.13
C ARG A 190 21.93 -17.70 -0.12
N ALA A 191 21.70 -19.01 -0.14
CA ALA A 191 22.70 -20.02 0.22
C ALA A 191 22.16 -21.42 -0.10
N ARG A 192 22.21 -21.83 -1.37
CA ARG A 192 22.17 -23.26 -1.72
C ARG A 192 23.24 -23.53 -2.77
N HIS A 193 24.44 -23.83 -2.30
CA HIS A 193 25.36 -24.71 -3.03
C HIS A 193 25.03 -26.17 -2.71
N PRO A 194 25.30 -27.12 -3.62
CA PRO A 194 24.71 -28.45 -3.59
C PRO A 194 25.52 -29.46 -2.75
N HIS A 195 24.79 -30.42 -2.19
CA HIS A 195 25.20 -31.77 -1.79
C HIS A 195 26.45 -31.93 -0.89
N HIS A 196 26.24 -32.37 0.36
CA HIS A 196 26.75 -33.65 0.87
C HIS A 196 26.22 -33.93 2.28
N ASP A 197 25.72 -35.15 2.48
CA ASP A 197 25.30 -35.75 3.75
C ASP A 197 26.40 -35.73 4.81
N TRP A 198 26.05 -35.41 6.07
CA TRP A 198 26.78 -35.90 7.26
C TRP A 198 25.87 -35.93 8.50
N PRO A 199 26.02 -36.90 9.44
CA PRO A 199 25.05 -37.20 10.48
C PRO A 199 25.23 -36.36 11.74
N VAL A 200 24.14 -36.32 12.51
CA VAL A 200 23.96 -35.72 13.84
C VAL A 200 24.98 -36.20 14.88
N GLY A 201 25.53 -35.24 15.64
CA GLY A 201 26.00 -35.46 17.01
C GLY A 201 27.45 -35.06 17.31
N ARG A 202 27.66 -33.82 17.80
CA ARG A 202 28.61 -33.40 18.87
C ARG A 202 28.67 -31.86 18.95
N PRO A 203 28.96 -31.27 20.14
CA PRO A 203 28.93 -29.82 20.34
C PRO A 203 30.14 -29.15 19.70
N ALA A 204 29.91 -28.17 18.82
CA ALA A 204 30.96 -27.39 18.20
C ALA A 204 31.56 -26.39 19.21
N ARG A 205 32.84 -26.60 19.52
CA ARG A 205 33.74 -25.60 20.12
C ARG A 205 33.81 -24.36 19.23
N CYS A 206 33.76 -23.18 19.84
CA CYS A 206 34.16 -21.93 19.19
C CYS A 206 35.69 -21.85 19.09
N PRO A 207 36.29 -21.69 17.91
CA PRO A 207 37.69 -21.33 17.78
C PRO A 207 37.84 -19.80 17.69
N GLY A 208 38.41 -19.21 18.75
CA GLY A 208 39.18 -17.96 18.69
C GLY A 208 38.41 -16.65 18.46
N GLY A 209 38.08 -15.94 19.55
CA GLY A 209 37.72 -14.52 19.48
C GLY A 209 36.93 -14.03 20.69
N ARG A 210 37.64 -13.44 21.66
CA ARG A 210 37.18 -12.86 22.94
C ARG A 210 35.72 -12.38 23.03
N CYS A 211 34.93 -13.00 23.90
CA CYS A 211 33.71 -12.40 24.45
C CYS A 211 34.10 -11.28 25.44
N ALA A 212 33.78 -10.02 25.14
CA ALA A 212 33.76 -8.97 26.15
C ALA A 212 32.52 -9.17 27.04
N ARG A 213 32.74 -9.25 28.37
CA ARG A 213 31.67 -9.31 29.38
C ARG A 213 30.98 -7.95 29.48
N ALA A 214 29.65 -7.94 29.48
CA ALA A 214 28.88 -6.81 29.99
C ALA A 214 28.96 -6.79 31.53
N PRO A 215 29.13 -5.61 32.17
CA PRO A 215 29.12 -5.49 33.62
C PRO A 215 27.68 -5.59 34.16
N THR A 216 27.49 -6.42 35.19
CA THR A 216 26.30 -6.43 36.03
C THR A 216 26.35 -5.23 36.99
N SER A 217 25.41 -4.29 36.87
CA SER A 217 25.13 -3.32 37.93
C SER A 217 24.38 -4.01 39.07
N ARG A 218 24.82 -3.71 40.29
CA ARG A 218 24.22 -4.12 41.57
C ARG A 218 22.79 -3.61 41.75
#